data_AF-A0AAX2EW36-F1
#
_entry.id   AF-A0AAX2EW36-F1
#
_cell.length_a   1.000
_cell.length_b   1.000
_cell.length_c   1.000
_cell.angle_alpha   90.00
_cell.angle_beta   90.00
_cell.angle_gamma   90.00
#
_symmetry.space_group_name_H-M   'P 1'
#
loop_
_entity.id
_entity.type
_entity.pdbx_description
1 polymer ?
#
loop_
_entity_poly.entity_id
_entity_poly.type
_entity_poly.pdbx_seq_one_letter_code
_entity_poly.pdbx_strand_id
1 'polypeptide(L)' 'MEQEILALFEKILSRKVGFHDELIESDILDSILAVDMVLEVQDVYGCMIPPTEVASVLKTPADLARYVEEHRG' A
#
# COMPACT_ATOMS: atom_id res chain seq x y z
N MET A 1 2.34 -8.27 -9.91
CA MET A 1 2.20 -7.79 -8.53
C MET A 1 3.17 -6.67 -8.19
N GLU A 2 4.48 -6.89 -8.05
CA GLU A 2 5.44 -5.83 -7.66
C GLU A 2 5.28 -4.51 -8.45
N GLN A 3 5.36 -4.58 -9.79
CA GLN A 3 5.27 -3.38 -10.63
C GLN A 3 3.89 -2.69 -10.56
N GLU A 4 2.82 -3.45 -10.32
CA GLU A 4 1.47 -2.90 -10.16
C GLU A 4 1.35 -2.14 -8.83
N ILE A 5 1.88 -2.72 -7.76
CA ILE A 5 1.89 -2.09 -6.43
C ILE A 5 2.80 -0.85 -6.43
N LEU A 6 3.97 -0.92 -7.07
CA LEU A 6 4.83 0.26 -7.21
C LEU A 6 4.12 1.38 -7.99
N ALA A 7 3.43 1.05 -9.09
CA ALA A 7 2.65 2.04 -9.85
C ALA A 7 1.50 2.65 -9.02
N LEU A 8 0.86 1.86 -8.16
CA LEU A 8 -0.16 2.32 -7.22
C LEU A 8 0.41 3.34 -6.22
N PHE A 9 1.54 3.01 -5.60
CA PHE A 9 2.24 3.94 -4.70
C PHE A 9 2.69 5.20 -5.44
N GLU A 10 3.23 5.10 -6.65
CA GLU A 10 3.63 6.25 -7.46
C GLU A 10 2.44 7.17 -7.79
N LYS A 11 1.26 6.59 -8.06
CA LYS A 11 0.01 7.34 -8.31
C LYS A 11 -0.43 8.13 -7.08
N ILE A 12 -0.44 7.50 -5.90
CA ILE A 12 -0.93 8.12 -4.65
C ILE A 12 0.09 9.13 -4.09
N LEU A 13 1.36 8.73 -4.03
CA LEU A 13 2.42 9.53 -3.41
C LEU A 13 2.98 10.62 -4.33
N SER A 14 2.68 10.57 -5.63
CA SER A 14 3.28 11.44 -6.65
C SER A 14 4.82 11.42 -6.64
N ARG A 15 5.42 10.30 -6.20
CA ARG A 15 6.87 10.06 -6.18
C ARG A 15 7.19 8.58 -6.31
N LYS A 16 8.41 8.28 -6.75
CA LYS A 16 8.93 6.92 -6.80
C LYS A 16 9.22 6.37 -5.41
N VAL A 17 8.94 5.09 -5.22
CA VAL A 17 9.28 4.31 -4.03
C VAL A 17 9.92 2.99 -4.44
N GLY A 18 10.85 2.49 -3.62
CA GLY A 18 11.39 1.16 -3.73
C GLY A 18 10.45 0.11 -3.14
N PHE A 19 10.50 -1.11 -3.65
CA PHE A 19 9.58 -2.18 -3.24
C PHE A 19 9.73 -2.59 -1.77
N HIS A 20 10.90 -2.32 -1.18
CA HIS A 20 11.22 -2.62 0.22
C HIS A 20 11.45 -1.36 1.05
N ASP A 21 11.05 -0.19 0.57
CA ASP A 21 11.17 1.05 1.34
C ASP A 21 10.19 1.02 2.51
N GLU A 22 10.70 1.31 3.70
CA GLU A 22 9.90 1.49 4.92
C GLU A 22 9.10 2.79 4.80
N LEU A 23 7.79 2.67 4.59
CA LEU A 23 6.95 3.79 4.18
C LEU A 23 6.64 4.74 5.34
N ILE A 24 6.32 4.18 6.50
CA ILE A 24 5.94 4.96 7.68
C ILE A 24 7.19 5.54 8.36
N GLU A 25 8.22 4.70 8.56
CA GLU A 25 9.45 5.13 9.26
C GLU A 25 10.24 6.18 8.46
N SER A 26 10.16 6.15 7.13
CA SER A 26 10.84 7.12 6.26
C SER A 26 10.01 8.38 5.99
N ASP A 27 8.89 8.57 6.69
CA ASP A 27 7.93 9.67 6.46
C ASP A 27 7.47 9.71 4.98
N ILE A 28 7.40 8.53 4.35
CA ILE A 28 7.01 8.39 2.96
C ILE A 28 5.48 8.39 2.83
N LEU A 29 4.81 7.76 3.78
CA LEU A 29 3.35 7.62 3.82
C LEU A 29 2.82 8.29 5.10
N ASP A 30 2.08 9.37 4.92
CA ASP A 30 1.36 10.01 6.01
C ASP A 30 -0.01 9.34 6.26
N SER A 31 -0.68 9.72 7.35
CA SER A 31 -1.95 9.13 7.77
C SER A 31 -3.12 9.43 6.84
N ILE A 32 -3.05 10.49 6.03
CA ILE A 32 -4.09 10.84 5.06
C ILE A 32 -3.92 9.98 3.81
N LEU A 33 -2.69 9.92 3.29
CA LEU A 33 -2.34 9.10 2.13
C LEU A 33 -2.49 7.59 2.41
N ALA A 34 -2.31 7.16 3.66
CA ALA A 34 -2.59 5.79 4.07
C ALA A 34 -4.07 5.42 3.88
N VAL A 35 -5.00 6.34 4.16
CA VAL A 35 -6.43 6.12 3.94
C VAL A 35 -6.73 6.06 2.44
N ASP A 36 -6.18 6.98 1.65
CA ASP A 36 -6.34 6.99 0.20
C ASP A 36 -5.82 5.68 -0.42
N MET A 37 -4.68 5.18 0.08
CA MET A 37 -4.12 3.89 -0.33
C MET A 37 -5.06 2.72 -0.02
N VAL A 38 -5.64 2.66 1.18
CA VAL A 38 -6.58 1.60 1.56
C VAL A 38 -7.81 1.59 0.66
N LEU A 39 -8.37 2.77 0.37
CA LEU A 39 -9.54 2.91 -0.48
C LEU A 39 -9.25 2.49 -1.93
N GLU A 40 -8.10 2.90 -2.46
CA GLU A 40 -7.68 2.53 -3.82
C GLU A 40 -7.35 1.03 -3.92
N VAL A 41 -6.73 0.42 -2.90
CA VAL A 41 -6.51 -1.04 -2.86
C VAL A 41 -7.84 -1.79 -2.88
N GLN A 42 -8.84 -1.31 -2.15
CA GLN A 42 -10.17 -1.90 -2.17
C GLN A 42 -10.84 -1.79 -3.55
N ASP A 43 -10.71 -0.64 -4.22
CA ASP A 43 -11.29 -0.41 -5.55
C ASP A 43 -10.61 -1.25 -6.64
N VAL A 44 -9.28 -1.32 -6.62
CA VAL A 44 -8.48 -1.99 -7.66
C VAL A 44 -8.44 -3.51 -7.48
N TYR A 45 -8.35 -4.00 -6.22
CA TYR A 45 -8.11 -5.42 -5.93
C TYR A 45 -9.23 -6.12 -5.16
N GLY A 46 -10.26 -5.40 -4.72
CA GLY A 46 -11.33 -5.96 -3.88
C GLY A 46 -10.87 -6.33 -2.46
N CYS A 47 -9.66 -5.93 -2.05
CA CYS A 47 -9.09 -6.25 -0.75
C CYS A 47 -9.51 -5.22 0.30
N MET A 48 -10.18 -5.68 1.36
CA MET A 48 -10.50 -4.84 2.52
C MET A 48 -9.37 -4.94 3.54
N ILE A 49 -8.64 -3.83 3.78
CA ILE A 49 -7.62 -3.76 4.82
C ILE A 49 -8.26 -3.25 6.13
N PRO A 50 -8.28 -4.03 7.22
CA PRO A 50 -8.78 -3.57 8.51
C PRO A 50 -7.93 -2.40 9.05
N PRO A 51 -8.54 -1.38 9.71
CA PRO A 51 -7.79 -0.27 10.31
C PRO A 51 -6.67 -0.70 11.26
N THR A 52 -6.85 -1.82 11.96
CA THR A 52 -5.86 -2.40 12.88
C THR A 52 -4.62 -2.97 12.18
N GLU A 53 -4.71 -3.27 10.88
CA GLU A 53 -3.65 -3.91 10.08
C GLU A 53 -2.96 -2.93 9.14
N VAL A 54 -3.52 -1.72 8.92
CA VAL A 54 -2.98 -0.72 7.98
C VAL A 54 -1.49 -0.46 8.20
N ALA A 55 -1.06 -0.28 9.46
CA ALA A 55 0.34 0.00 9.76
C ALA A 55 1.29 -1.16 9.38
N SER A 56 0.82 -2.41 9.49
CA SER A 56 1.60 -3.59 9.10
C SER A 56 1.55 -3.87 7.60
N VAL A 57 0.40 -3.64 6.97
CA VAL A 57 0.19 -3.90 5.53
C VAL A 57 0.84 -2.83 4.68
N LEU A 58 0.76 -1.57 5.10
CA LEU A 58 1.40 -0.43 4.44
C LEU A 58 2.78 -0.13 5.04
N LYS A 59 3.43 -1.13 5.63
CA LYS A 59 4.79 -1.01 6.14
C LYS A 59 5.79 -0.82 4.99
N THR A 60 5.71 -1.71 4.00
CA THR A 60 6.46 -1.64 2.75
C THR A 60 5.55 -1.96 1.57
N PRO A 61 5.89 -1.56 0.32
CA PRO A 61 5.15 -2.00 -0.84
C PRO A 61 5.11 -3.54 -1.00
N ALA A 62 6.16 -4.23 -0.56
CA ALA A 62 6.19 -5.69 -0.52
C ALA A 62 5.18 -6.31 0.44
N ASP A 63 4.94 -5.69 1.61
CA ASP A 63 3.92 -6.15 2.55
C ASP A 63 2.51 -6.00 1.97
N LEU A 64 2.23 -4.89 1.28
CA LEU A 64 0.97 -4.69 0.59
C LEU A 64 0.79 -5.72 -0.54
N ALA A 65 1.82 -5.95 -1.35
CA ALA A 65 1.78 -6.95 -2.42
C ALA A 65 1.41 -8.34 -1.89
N ARG A 66 2.06 -8.78 -0.80
CA ARG A 66 1.76 -10.05 -0.15
C ARG A 66 0.32 -10.09 0.37
N TYR A 67 -0.13 -9.02 1.02
CA TYR A 67 -1.49 -8.94 1.54
C TYR A 67 -2.54 -9.08 0.42
N VAL A 68 -2.34 -8.34 -0.67
CA VAL A 68 -3.22 -8.38 -1.85
C VAL A 68 -3.23 -9.77 -2.49
N GLU A 69 -2.08 -10.43 -2.62
CA GLU A 69 -2.03 -11.80 -3.17
C GLU A 69 -2.84 -12.80 -2.34
N GLU A 70 -2.83 -12.65 -1.01
CA GLU A 70 -3.53 -13.52 -0.06
C GLU A 70 -5.04 -13.22 0.02
N HIS A 71 -5.48 -11.99 -0.23
CA HIS A 71 -6.84 -11.51 0.06
C HIS A 71 -7.61 -10.98 -1.15
N ARG A 72 -7.03 -10.97 -2.36
CA ARG A 72 -7.76 -10.58 -3.58
C ARG A 72 -8.90 -11.57 -3.86
N GLY A 73 -10.07 -11.02 -4.21
CA GLY A 73 -11.31 -11.75 -4.50
C GLY A 73 -11.72 -11.63 -5.96
#